data_AF-A0A6J8DI27-F1
#
_entry.id   AF-A0A6J8DI27-F1
#
_cell.length_a   1.000
_cell.length_b   1.000
_cell.length_c   1.000
_cell.angle_alpha   90.00
_cell.angle_beta   90.00
_cell.angle_gamma   90.00
#
_symmetry.space_group_name_H-M   'P 1'
#
loop_
_entity.id
_entity.type
_entity.pdbx_description
1 polymer ?
#
loop_
_entity_poly.entity_id
_entity_poly.type
_entity_poly.pdbx_seq_one_letter_code
_entity_poly.pdbx_strand_id
1 'polypeptide(L)'
;MPSTPHSLKDKDSIKDLSSTPHFLKDKDSIKDLSSTPHSIKDKDSIKDLSSTPHSLKDKDSIKDLSSTPQSDKDSIKDLSSTPHSLKDKDSIKDLSSTPHSLKDKDSIKDMPSTPHSLKDKDSIKDLSSTPHSLKDKDSIKDMPSTTHSLKDKDSIKDLSSAPHSDKDSIKDMPSTPHSLKDKDSIKDLSSTPHSLKDKDSIKDLSSTPHSLKDKDSIKDLSSTPQSLKDKDSIKDLSSTPHSLKDKDSIKDLSSTPHSLEEKDSIKDLSSTPHSLKDKDSIKDLSSTPHSLKDKDSIKDLSSKPHSLKDKDSI
;
A
#
# COMPACT_ATOMS: atom_id res chain seq x y z
N MET A 1 13.76 -46.72 -35.99
CA MET A 1 13.48 -45.69 -34.97
C MET A 1 14.39 -45.98 -33.79
N PRO A 2 15.41 -45.16 -33.48
CA PRO A 2 16.19 -45.36 -32.27
C PRO A 2 15.26 -45.26 -31.06
N SER A 3 15.33 -46.23 -30.15
CA SER A 3 14.52 -46.28 -28.93
C SER A 3 14.90 -45.13 -28.01
N THR A 4 13.95 -44.24 -27.71
CA THR A 4 14.15 -43.18 -26.71
C THR A 4 14.43 -43.82 -25.35
N PRO A 5 15.54 -43.48 -24.67
CA PRO A 5 15.84 -44.04 -23.36
C PRO A 5 14.77 -43.65 -22.35
N HIS A 6 14.28 -44.61 -21.57
CA HIS A 6 13.28 -44.35 -20.52
C HIS A 6 13.79 -43.35 -19.46
N SER A 7 15.10 -43.32 -19.21
CA SER A 7 15.75 -42.32 -18.37
C SER A 7 17.04 -41.84 -19.01
N LEU A 8 17.25 -40.53 -19.04
CA LEU A 8 18.50 -39.89 -19.43
C LEU A 8 19.14 -39.31 -18.17
N LYS A 9 20.39 -39.73 -17.91
CA LYS A 9 21.18 -39.27 -16.77
C LYS A 9 22.48 -38.73 -17.32
N ASP A 10 22.58 -37.41 -17.40
CA ASP A 10 23.79 -36.75 -17.83
C ASP A 10 24.64 -36.34 -16.62
N LYS A 11 25.94 -36.24 -16.86
CA LYS A 11 26.90 -35.67 -15.91
C LYS A 11 27.48 -34.35 -16.42
N ASP A 12 27.35 -34.07 -17.71
CA ASP A 12 27.85 -32.87 -18.37
C ASP A 12 26.64 -32.04 -18.85
N SER A 13 26.90 -30.82 -19.34
CA SER A 13 25.83 -29.91 -19.76
C SER A 13 25.06 -30.40 -20.99
N ILE A 14 23.73 -30.36 -20.92
CA ILE A 14 22.84 -30.68 -22.04
C ILE A 14 22.59 -29.43 -22.88
N LYS A 15 23.07 -29.44 -24.12
CA LYS A 15 22.92 -28.28 -25.01
C LYS A 15 21.55 -28.20 -25.67
N ASP A 16 21.09 -29.32 -26.25
CA ASP A 16 19.82 -29.42 -26.96
C ASP A 16 19.23 -30.82 -26.73
N LEU A 17 18.06 -30.90 -26.11
CA LEU A 17 17.35 -32.18 -25.93
C LEU A 17 16.04 -32.20 -26.70
N SER A 18 16.05 -32.88 -27.85
CA SER A 18 14.87 -33.10 -28.71
C SER A 18 14.17 -34.44 -28.47
N SER A 19 14.85 -35.39 -27.83
CA SER A 19 14.25 -36.66 -27.41
C SER A 19 13.47 -36.52 -26.10
N THR A 20 12.36 -37.22 -25.95
CA THR A 20 11.49 -37.24 -24.75
C THR A 20 11.81 -38.44 -23.84
N PRO A 21 12.87 -38.39 -22.99
CA PRO A 21 13.03 -39.41 -21.96
C PRO A 21 11.88 -39.30 -20.96
N HIS A 22 11.49 -40.41 -20.32
CA HIS A 22 10.48 -40.34 -19.27
C HIS A 22 11.02 -39.60 -18.03
N PHE A 23 12.31 -39.77 -17.72
CA PHE A 23 13.01 -39.09 -16.63
C PHE A 23 14.32 -38.47 -17.11
N LEU A 24 14.50 -37.17 -16.85
CA LEU A 24 15.74 -36.44 -17.09
C LEU A 24 16.42 -36.11 -15.75
N LYS A 25 17.68 -36.47 -15.60
CA LYS A 25 18.48 -36.10 -14.44
C LYS A 25 19.82 -35.53 -14.88
N ASP A 26 19.98 -34.24 -14.67
CA ASP A 26 21.21 -33.52 -14.96
C ASP A 26 22.00 -33.22 -13.67
N LYS A 27 23.27 -32.85 -13.83
CA LYS A 27 24.16 -32.47 -12.73
C LYS A 27 24.82 -31.10 -12.93
N ASP A 28 24.87 -30.62 -14.16
CA ASP A 28 25.39 -29.33 -14.60
C ASP A 28 24.20 -28.53 -15.20
N SER A 29 24.39 -27.88 -16.36
CA SER A 29 23.41 -26.97 -16.94
C SER A 29 22.65 -27.54 -18.14
N ILE A 30 21.39 -27.16 -18.28
CA ILE A 30 20.56 -27.41 -19.47
C ILE A 30 20.39 -26.09 -20.22
N LYS A 31 20.86 -26.03 -21.46
CA LYS A 31 20.76 -24.81 -22.27
C LYS A 31 19.37 -24.67 -22.91
N ASP A 32 18.97 -25.63 -23.75
CA ASP A 32 17.70 -25.56 -24.48
C ASP A 32 16.91 -26.87 -24.31
N LEU A 33 15.78 -26.80 -23.58
CA LEU A 33 14.89 -27.94 -23.36
C LEU A 33 13.52 -27.72 -23.99
N SER A 34 13.31 -28.41 -25.12
CA SER A 34 12.05 -28.42 -25.88
C SER A 34 11.30 -29.75 -25.79
N SER A 35 11.97 -30.84 -25.40
CA SER A 35 11.31 -32.11 -25.15
C SER A 35 10.55 -32.08 -23.82
N THR A 36 9.46 -32.84 -23.71
CA THR A 36 8.60 -32.95 -22.51
C THR A 36 8.88 -34.22 -21.69
N PRO A 37 10.00 -34.33 -20.93
CA PRO A 37 10.13 -35.39 -19.95
C PRO A 37 8.99 -35.37 -18.94
N HIS A 38 8.61 -36.54 -18.43
CA HIS A 38 7.60 -36.59 -17.37
C HIS A 38 8.13 -35.96 -16.08
N SER A 39 9.42 -36.15 -15.78
CA SER A 39 10.08 -35.50 -14.66
C SER A 39 11.50 -35.07 -15.01
N ILE A 40 11.85 -33.85 -14.57
CA ILE A 40 13.19 -33.27 -14.71
C ILE A 40 13.73 -33.01 -13.31
N LYS A 41 14.97 -33.46 -13.10
CA LYS A 41 15.75 -33.13 -11.90
C LYS A 41 17.08 -32.53 -12.32
N ASP A 42 17.17 -31.22 -12.20
CA ASP A 42 18.38 -30.46 -12.45
C ASP A 42 19.08 -30.15 -11.11
N LYS A 43 20.35 -29.74 -11.18
CA LYS A 43 21.16 -29.42 -10.01
C LYS A 43 21.84 -28.06 -10.08
N ASP A 44 21.87 -27.43 -11.24
CA ASP A 44 22.50 -26.14 -11.49
C ASP A 44 21.44 -25.24 -12.16
N SER A 45 21.51 -25.04 -13.48
CA SER A 45 20.70 -24.03 -14.16
C SER A 45 20.09 -24.50 -15.47
N ILE A 46 18.85 -24.09 -15.69
CA ILE A 46 18.15 -24.23 -16.96
C ILE A 46 18.06 -22.86 -17.63
N LYS A 47 18.65 -22.72 -18.82
CA LYS A 47 18.60 -21.44 -19.54
C LYS A 47 17.24 -21.25 -20.20
N ASP A 48 16.79 -22.18 -21.04
CA ASP A 48 15.53 -22.06 -21.78
C ASP A 48 14.67 -23.32 -21.59
N LEU A 49 13.57 -23.21 -20.82
CA LEU A 49 12.60 -24.28 -20.62
C LEU A 49 11.27 -23.96 -21.33
N SER A 50 11.07 -24.60 -22.48
CA SER A 50 9.85 -24.44 -23.29
C SER A 50 8.86 -25.59 -23.16
N SER A 51 9.25 -26.68 -22.51
CA SER A 51 8.45 -27.89 -22.36
C SER A 51 7.76 -27.98 -21.01
N THR A 52 6.60 -28.62 -20.96
CA THR A 52 5.79 -28.81 -19.74
C THR A 52 6.05 -30.17 -19.08
N PRO A 53 7.11 -30.34 -18.27
CA PRO A 53 7.25 -31.55 -17.48
C PRO A 53 6.12 -31.63 -16.44
N HIS A 54 5.72 -32.84 -16.07
CA HIS A 54 4.79 -33.02 -14.95
C HIS A 54 5.41 -32.59 -13.62
N SER A 55 6.71 -32.81 -13.46
CA SER A 55 7.46 -32.38 -12.29
C SER A 55 8.80 -31.79 -12.69
N LEU A 56 9.06 -30.56 -12.26
CA LEU A 56 10.35 -29.90 -12.36
C LEU A 56 10.92 -29.74 -10.94
N LYS A 57 12.14 -30.23 -10.74
CA LYS A 57 12.91 -29.94 -9.54
C LYS A 57 14.30 -29.51 -9.97
N ASP A 58 14.46 -28.21 -10.09
CA ASP A 58 15.75 -27.58 -10.22
C ASP A 58 16.21 -27.10 -8.81
N LYS A 59 17.46 -26.68 -8.70
CA LYS A 59 18.11 -26.31 -7.44
C LYS A 59 18.65 -24.90 -7.44
N ASP A 60 19.04 -24.33 -8.57
CA ASP A 60 19.58 -22.97 -8.60
C ASP A 60 18.69 -22.01 -9.40
N SER A 61 18.60 -22.11 -10.74
CA SER A 61 17.88 -21.08 -11.49
C SER A 61 17.38 -21.47 -12.87
N ILE A 62 16.23 -20.88 -13.23
CA ILE A 62 15.68 -20.91 -14.58
C ILE A 62 15.73 -19.50 -15.16
N LYS A 63 16.41 -19.34 -16.30
CA LYS A 63 16.48 -18.02 -16.96
C LYS A 63 15.16 -17.72 -17.68
N ASP A 64 14.71 -18.58 -18.58
CA ASP A 64 13.51 -18.37 -19.37
C ASP A 64 12.55 -19.57 -19.21
N LEU A 65 11.42 -19.35 -18.54
CA LEU A 65 10.37 -20.36 -18.34
C LEU A 65 9.12 -20.02 -19.16
N SER A 66 8.89 -20.77 -20.23
CA SER A 66 7.72 -20.61 -21.10
C SER A 66 6.72 -21.78 -20.99
N SER A 67 6.86 -22.60 -19.95
CA SER A 67 6.00 -23.76 -19.69
C SER A 67 5.41 -23.76 -18.28
N THR A 68 4.42 -24.61 -18.03
CA THR A 68 3.66 -24.70 -16.77
C THR A 68 4.05 -25.93 -15.92
N PRO A 69 5.32 -26.10 -15.51
CA PRO A 69 5.66 -27.20 -14.62
C PRO A 69 4.99 -26.97 -13.26
N GLN A 70 4.63 -28.06 -12.58
CA GLN A 70 4.53 -28.01 -11.12
C GLN A 70 5.98 -27.95 -10.58
N SER A 71 6.57 -26.75 -10.60
CA SER A 71 7.88 -26.51 -9.99
C SER A 71 7.73 -26.32 -8.48
N ASP A 72 8.82 -26.59 -7.77
CA ASP A 72 8.87 -26.45 -6.33
C ASP A 72 10.06 -25.63 -5.82
N LYS A 73 11.05 -25.15 -6.61
CA LYS A 73 12.35 -24.75 -6.02
C LYS A 73 13.31 -23.82 -6.80
N ASP A 74 12.86 -22.90 -7.64
CA ASP A 74 13.81 -22.25 -8.58
C ASP A 74 13.65 -20.74 -8.63
N SER A 75 14.76 -19.99 -8.58
CA SER A 75 14.75 -18.57 -8.96
C SER A 75 14.45 -18.46 -10.45
N ILE A 76 13.40 -17.72 -10.81
CA ILE A 76 12.99 -17.54 -12.21
C ILE A 76 13.32 -16.11 -12.65
N LYS A 77 14.14 -15.98 -13.69
CA LYS A 77 14.42 -14.66 -14.27
C LYS A 77 13.23 -14.17 -15.09
N ASP A 78 12.79 -14.92 -16.09
CA ASP A 78 11.72 -14.51 -16.99
C ASP A 78 10.62 -15.61 -17.07
N LEU A 79 9.41 -15.34 -16.56
CA LEU A 79 8.26 -16.24 -16.62
C LEU A 79 7.21 -15.73 -17.62
N SER A 80 6.92 -16.52 -18.66
CA SER A 80 5.96 -16.18 -19.73
C SER A 80 4.80 -17.15 -19.88
N SER A 81 4.77 -18.24 -19.10
CA SER A 81 3.72 -19.25 -19.14
C SER A 81 2.57 -18.94 -18.19
N THR A 82 1.34 -19.35 -18.51
CA THR A 82 0.15 -19.13 -17.67
C THR A 82 -0.23 -20.40 -16.88
N PRO A 83 0.51 -20.79 -15.82
CA PRO A 83 0.15 -21.96 -15.03
C PRO A 83 -1.14 -21.68 -14.24
N HIS A 84 -1.95 -22.71 -14.01
CA HIS A 84 -3.11 -22.56 -13.14
C HIS A 84 -2.68 -22.17 -11.70
N SER A 85 -1.58 -22.73 -11.20
CA SER A 85 -0.95 -22.28 -9.96
C SER A 85 0.56 -22.35 -10.06
N LEU A 86 1.25 -21.33 -9.55
CA LEU A 86 2.69 -21.31 -9.38
C LEU A 86 3.03 -21.14 -7.91
N LYS A 87 3.99 -21.92 -7.44
CA LYS A 87 4.50 -21.83 -6.08
C LYS A 87 6.01 -21.75 -6.15
N ASP A 88 6.51 -20.53 -6.07
CA ASP A 88 7.94 -20.28 -6.02
C ASP A 88 8.42 -20.29 -4.54
N LYS A 89 9.67 -20.70 -4.36
CA LYS A 89 10.36 -20.69 -3.07
C LYS A 89 11.45 -19.62 -3.00
N ASP A 90 11.89 -19.07 -4.14
CA ASP A 90 12.96 -18.07 -4.22
C ASP A 90 12.41 -16.80 -4.92
N SER A 91 13.17 -16.16 -5.83
CA SER A 91 12.78 -14.87 -6.43
C SER A 91 12.31 -14.97 -7.90
N ILE A 92 11.31 -14.16 -8.26
CA ILE A 92 10.88 -13.94 -9.65
C ILE A 92 11.31 -12.54 -10.10
N LYS A 93 12.15 -12.45 -11.14
CA LYS A 93 12.57 -11.14 -11.65
C LYS A 93 11.51 -10.49 -12.54
N ASP A 94 11.05 -11.18 -13.57
CA ASP A 94 10.11 -10.65 -14.57
C ASP A 94 8.94 -11.63 -14.79
N LEU A 95 7.75 -11.29 -14.30
CA LEU A 95 6.52 -12.08 -14.45
C LEU A 95 5.60 -11.46 -15.51
N SER A 96 5.63 -12.01 -16.73
CA SER A 96 4.78 -11.54 -17.84
C SER A 96 3.49 -12.33 -18.03
N SER A 97 3.21 -13.29 -17.15
CA SER A 97 2.09 -14.22 -17.28
C SER A 97 0.98 -14.06 -16.25
N THR A 98 -0.21 -14.57 -16.56
CA THR A 98 -1.41 -14.46 -15.72
C THR A 98 -1.74 -15.79 -15.01
N PRO A 99 -0.96 -16.24 -14.01
CA PRO A 99 -1.32 -17.45 -13.29
C PRO A 99 -2.61 -17.23 -12.50
N HIS A 100 -3.46 -18.25 -12.37
CA HIS A 100 -4.67 -18.09 -11.57
C HIS A 100 -4.33 -17.89 -10.07
N SER A 101 -3.30 -18.58 -9.57
CA SER A 101 -2.75 -18.32 -8.24
C SER A 101 -1.23 -18.34 -8.24
N LEU A 102 -0.62 -17.27 -7.74
CA LEU A 102 0.81 -17.18 -7.47
C LEU A 102 1.06 -17.14 -5.96
N LYS A 103 1.96 -18.00 -5.51
CA LYS A 103 2.46 -17.99 -4.14
C LYS A 103 3.98 -17.93 -4.17
N ASP A 104 4.53 -16.78 -3.83
CA ASP A 104 5.96 -16.60 -3.73
C ASP A 104 6.42 -16.60 -2.26
N LYS A 105 7.71 -16.83 -2.04
CA LYS A 105 8.34 -16.83 -0.72
C LYS A 105 9.41 -15.76 -0.53
N ASP A 106 10.09 -15.33 -1.58
CA ASP A 106 11.01 -14.20 -1.53
C ASP A 106 10.43 -13.05 -2.36
N SER A 107 11.18 -12.48 -3.30
CA SER A 107 10.86 -11.20 -3.92
C SER A 107 10.42 -11.31 -5.37
N ILE A 108 9.48 -10.43 -5.73
CA ILE A 108 9.05 -10.22 -7.11
C ILE A 108 9.47 -8.82 -7.56
N LYS A 109 10.30 -8.75 -8.61
CA LYS A 109 10.81 -7.46 -9.08
C LYS A 109 9.82 -6.74 -10.00
N ASP A 110 9.40 -7.37 -11.10
CA ASP A 110 8.55 -6.73 -12.12
C ASP A 110 7.36 -7.65 -12.49
N MET A 111 6.12 -7.17 -12.28
CA MET A 111 4.90 -7.93 -12.59
C MET A 111 3.90 -7.11 -13.43
N PRO A 112 4.03 -7.14 -14.78
CA PRO A 112 3.07 -6.52 -15.70
C PRO A 112 1.72 -7.21 -15.85
N SER A 113 1.59 -8.47 -15.43
CA SER A 113 0.42 -9.31 -15.70
C SER A 113 -0.40 -9.61 -14.45
N THR A 114 -1.70 -9.85 -14.62
CA THR A 114 -2.70 -9.97 -13.55
C THR A 114 -2.87 -11.42 -13.08
N PRO A 115 -2.27 -11.87 -11.97
CA PRO A 115 -2.73 -13.10 -11.34
C PRO A 115 -4.11 -12.88 -10.72
N HIS A 116 -4.96 -13.92 -10.66
CA HIS A 116 -6.25 -13.76 -9.95
C HIS A 116 -6.01 -13.65 -8.43
N SER A 117 -5.07 -14.42 -7.89
CA SER A 117 -4.62 -14.29 -6.50
C SER A 117 -3.09 -14.28 -6.40
N LEU A 118 -2.55 -13.28 -5.69
CA LEU A 118 -1.13 -13.19 -5.34
C LEU A 118 -0.96 -13.33 -3.83
N LYS A 119 -0.01 -14.19 -3.43
CA LYS A 119 0.44 -14.29 -2.05
C LYS A 119 1.96 -14.24 -2.00
N ASP A 120 2.48 -13.12 -1.53
CA ASP A 120 3.89 -12.90 -1.33
C ASP A 120 4.25 -12.99 0.16
N LYS A 121 5.54 -13.09 0.45
CA LYS A 121 6.07 -13.21 1.81
C LYS A 121 7.18 -12.22 2.12
N ASP A 122 7.80 -11.62 1.12
CA ASP A 122 8.87 -10.64 1.21
C ASP A 122 8.38 -9.43 0.41
N SER A 123 9.12 -8.96 -0.59
CA SER A 123 8.91 -7.66 -1.22
C SER A 123 8.51 -7.74 -2.70
N ILE A 124 7.58 -6.86 -3.07
CA ILE A 124 7.20 -6.61 -4.46
C ILE A 124 7.69 -5.24 -4.88
N LYS A 125 8.58 -5.16 -5.87
CA LYS A 125 9.12 -3.88 -6.31
C LYS A 125 8.15 -3.13 -7.22
N ASP A 126 7.74 -3.72 -8.35
CA ASP A 126 6.90 -3.06 -9.35
C ASP A 126 5.70 -3.95 -9.72
N LEU A 127 4.49 -3.63 -9.23
CA LEU A 127 3.24 -4.32 -9.52
C LEU A 127 2.33 -3.47 -10.42
N SER A 128 2.48 -3.60 -11.74
CA SER A 128 1.66 -2.82 -12.68
C SER A 128 0.30 -3.44 -13.00
N SER A 129 -0.04 -4.56 -12.35
CA SER A 129 -1.25 -5.33 -12.60
C SER A 129 -2.28 -5.28 -11.47
N THR A 130 -3.53 -5.56 -11.80
CA THR A 130 -4.71 -5.55 -10.91
C THR A 130 -5.10 -6.95 -10.44
N PRO A 131 -4.40 -7.60 -9.49
CA PRO A 131 -4.88 -8.88 -8.96
C PRO A 131 -6.21 -8.71 -8.24
N HIS A 132 -7.07 -9.73 -8.34
CA HIS A 132 -8.35 -9.71 -7.63
C HIS A 132 -8.14 -9.77 -6.10
N SER A 133 -7.15 -10.57 -5.66
CA SER A 133 -6.69 -10.58 -4.28
C SER A 133 -5.17 -10.53 -4.20
N LEU A 134 -4.65 -9.60 -3.40
CA LEU A 134 -3.24 -9.50 -3.06
C LEU A 134 -3.05 -9.65 -1.56
N LYS A 135 -2.13 -10.54 -1.17
CA LYS A 135 -1.70 -10.68 0.21
C LYS A 135 -0.18 -10.63 0.26
N ASP A 136 0.35 -9.52 0.76
CA ASP A 136 1.78 -9.36 1.00
C ASP A 136 2.09 -9.43 2.50
N LYS A 137 3.36 -9.62 2.84
CA LYS A 137 3.84 -9.67 4.22
C LYS A 137 4.91 -8.64 4.56
N ASP A 138 5.58 -8.04 3.58
CA ASP A 138 6.60 -7.04 3.81
C ASP A 138 6.21 -5.74 3.09
N SER A 139 6.79 -5.45 1.93
CA SER A 139 6.67 -4.14 1.31
C SER A 139 6.42 -4.17 -0.19
N ILE A 140 5.55 -3.25 -0.62
CA ILE A 140 5.28 -2.96 -2.03
C ILE A 140 5.81 -1.57 -2.35
N LYS A 141 6.76 -1.50 -3.30
CA LYS A 141 7.36 -0.21 -3.66
C LYS A 141 6.46 0.59 -4.61
N ASP A 142 6.03 0.01 -5.72
CA ASP A 142 5.24 0.71 -6.73
C ASP A 142 4.02 -0.12 -7.18
N MET A 143 2.80 0.41 -6.99
CA MET A 143 1.55 -0.21 -7.44
C MET A 143 0.66 0.81 -8.18
N PRO A 144 0.79 0.93 -9.52
CA PRO A 144 0.00 1.89 -10.29
C PRO A 144 -1.48 1.49 -10.51
N SER A 145 -1.92 0.29 -10.12
CA SER A 145 -3.24 -0.22 -10.50
C SER A 145 -4.04 -0.86 -9.34
N THR A 146 -5.37 -0.97 -9.49
CA THR A 146 -6.28 -1.32 -8.40
C THR A 146 -6.29 -2.80 -8.08
N THR A 147 -6.33 -3.14 -6.79
CA THR A 147 -6.68 -4.49 -6.34
C THR A 147 -8.05 -4.48 -5.68
N HIS A 148 -8.85 -5.53 -5.91
CA HIS A 148 -10.19 -5.59 -5.31
C HIS A 148 -10.12 -5.84 -3.80
N SER A 149 -9.14 -6.64 -3.38
CA SER A 149 -8.80 -6.88 -1.98
C SER A 149 -7.29 -6.84 -1.80
N LEU A 150 -6.81 -5.84 -1.05
CA LEU A 150 -5.42 -5.73 -0.60
C LEU A 150 -5.33 -6.12 0.88
N LYS A 151 -4.28 -6.86 1.22
CA LYS A 151 -3.86 -7.09 2.59
C LYS A 151 -2.36 -7.13 2.65
N ASP A 152 -1.75 -6.01 2.98
CA ASP A 152 -0.33 -5.95 3.30
C ASP A 152 -0.14 -6.10 4.82
N LYS A 153 1.11 -6.05 5.28
CA LYS A 153 1.48 -6.09 6.69
C LYS A 153 2.42 -4.97 7.11
N ASP A 154 3.28 -4.46 6.22
CA ASP A 154 4.21 -3.40 6.60
C ASP A 154 3.97 -2.09 5.85
N SER A 155 4.30 -1.99 4.55
CA SER A 155 4.20 -0.67 3.90
C SER A 155 4.05 -0.69 2.39
N ILE A 156 3.25 0.27 1.90
CA ILE A 156 3.16 0.60 0.47
C ILE A 156 3.76 1.99 0.26
N LYS A 157 4.80 2.06 -0.56
CA LYS A 157 5.49 3.32 -0.83
C LYS A 157 4.69 4.19 -1.82
N ASP A 158 4.36 3.68 -3.00
CA ASP A 158 3.65 4.43 -4.04
C ASP A 158 2.40 3.68 -4.53
N LEU A 159 1.20 4.17 -4.21
CA LEU A 159 -0.08 3.53 -4.55
C LEU A 159 -0.93 4.46 -5.44
N SER A 160 -1.02 4.17 -6.74
CA SER A 160 -1.76 5.04 -7.67
C SER A 160 -3.24 4.71 -7.79
N SER A 161 -3.78 3.83 -6.94
CA SER A 161 -5.21 3.54 -6.94
C SER A 161 -5.65 2.92 -5.62
N ALA A 162 -6.83 3.31 -5.13
CA ALA A 162 -7.30 2.88 -3.81
C ALA A 162 -7.92 1.47 -3.83
N PRO A 163 -7.44 0.53 -3.00
CA PRO A 163 -8.12 -0.72 -2.74
C PRO A 163 -9.45 -0.50 -1.99
N HIS A 164 -10.33 -1.49 -2.03
CA HIS A 164 -11.64 -1.39 -1.36
C HIS A 164 -11.53 -1.50 0.18
N SER A 165 -10.36 -1.90 0.70
CA SER A 165 -10.06 -1.97 2.12
C SER A 165 -8.55 -2.05 2.38
N ASP A 166 -8.00 -1.07 3.10
CA ASP A 166 -6.58 -1.07 3.50
C ASP A 166 -6.42 -1.29 5.01
N LYS A 167 -5.23 -1.73 5.40
CA LYS A 167 -4.82 -1.92 6.80
C LYS A 167 -3.47 -1.29 7.12
N ASP A 168 -2.85 -0.57 6.19
CA ASP A 168 -1.39 -0.51 6.11
C ASP A 168 -0.89 0.93 5.93
N SER A 169 0.31 1.22 6.42
CA SER A 169 0.94 2.55 6.31
C SER A 169 1.20 2.91 4.85
N ILE A 170 0.58 4.00 4.41
CA ILE A 170 0.71 4.55 3.05
C ILE A 170 1.68 5.73 3.09
N LYS A 171 2.75 5.65 2.30
CA LYS A 171 3.68 6.77 2.17
C LYS A 171 3.17 7.84 1.21
N ASP A 172 2.79 7.46 -0.01
CA ASP A 172 2.35 8.37 -1.07
C ASP A 172 1.15 7.77 -1.85
N MET A 173 0.02 8.50 -1.92
CA MET A 173 -1.20 8.08 -2.63
C MET A 173 -1.79 9.22 -3.48
N PRO A 174 -1.51 9.25 -4.80
CA PRO A 174 -2.01 10.28 -5.72
C PRO A 174 -3.46 10.08 -6.21
N SER A 175 -4.08 8.92 -5.99
CA SER A 175 -5.41 8.59 -6.54
C SER A 175 -6.56 8.87 -5.59
N THR A 176 -7.76 9.20 -6.07
CA THR A 176 -8.91 9.57 -5.23
C THR A 176 -9.83 8.38 -4.86
N PRO A 177 -9.65 7.68 -3.71
CA PRO A 177 -10.60 6.69 -3.24
C PRO A 177 -12.01 7.25 -3.07
N HIS A 178 -13.05 6.42 -3.20
CA HIS A 178 -14.34 6.81 -2.61
C HIS A 178 -14.24 6.85 -1.07
N SER A 179 -13.54 5.89 -0.46
CA SER A 179 -13.26 5.91 0.98
C SER A 179 -11.89 5.31 1.27
N LEU A 180 -11.13 5.96 2.14
CA LEU A 180 -9.86 5.49 2.69
C LEU A 180 -10.05 5.20 4.18
N LYS A 181 -9.62 4.01 4.61
CA LYS A 181 -9.62 3.59 6.01
C LYS A 181 -8.24 3.07 6.34
N ASP A 182 -7.45 3.87 7.02
CA ASP A 182 -6.13 3.48 7.48
C ASP A 182 -6.19 2.97 8.93
N LYS A 183 -5.24 2.12 9.27
CA LYS A 183 -5.01 1.63 10.63
C LYS A 183 -3.64 2.00 11.18
N ASP A 184 -2.72 2.40 10.31
CA ASP A 184 -1.36 2.80 10.64
C ASP A 184 -1.13 4.24 10.16
N SER A 185 0.07 4.78 10.38
CA SER A 185 0.38 6.18 10.11
C SER A 185 0.36 6.52 8.62
N ILE A 186 -0.27 7.64 8.27
CA ILE A 186 -0.24 8.26 6.93
C ILE A 186 0.87 9.31 6.90
N LYS A 187 1.86 9.14 6.01
CA LYS A 187 2.95 10.12 5.91
C LYS A 187 2.58 11.31 5.03
N ASP A 188 2.25 11.08 3.77
CA ASP A 188 1.93 12.13 2.80
C ASP A 188 0.67 11.71 2.01
N LEU A 189 -0.41 12.50 2.11
CA LEU A 189 -1.63 12.24 1.33
C LEU A 189 -2.07 13.50 0.57
N SER A 190 -2.07 13.38 -0.77
CA SER A 190 -2.48 14.45 -1.70
C SER A 190 -3.79 14.14 -2.43
N SER A 191 -4.29 12.91 -2.32
CA SER A 191 -5.54 12.51 -2.96
C SER A 191 -6.78 12.88 -2.18
N THR A 192 -7.90 13.14 -2.88
CA THR A 192 -9.15 13.69 -2.34
C THR A 192 -10.23 12.61 -2.12
N PRO A 193 -10.13 11.73 -1.10
CA PRO A 193 -11.15 10.72 -0.91
C PRO A 193 -12.47 11.31 -0.44
N HIS A 194 -13.62 10.72 -0.81
CA HIS A 194 -14.88 11.23 -0.26
C HIS A 194 -14.92 11.07 1.28
N SER A 195 -14.37 9.97 1.84
CA SER A 195 -14.19 9.85 3.29
C SER A 195 -12.81 9.28 3.64
N LEU A 196 -12.12 9.94 4.56
CA LEU A 196 -10.89 9.46 5.20
C LEU A 196 -11.16 9.14 6.66
N LYS A 197 -10.71 7.96 7.10
CA LYS A 197 -10.72 7.57 8.50
C LYS A 197 -9.40 6.94 8.87
N ASP A 198 -8.64 7.63 9.70
CA ASP A 198 -7.39 7.14 10.24
C ASP A 198 -7.57 6.68 11.70
N LYS A 199 -6.67 5.82 12.16
CA LYS A 199 -6.59 5.37 13.55
C LYS A 199 -5.27 5.75 14.23
N ASP A 200 -4.27 6.13 13.48
CA ASP A 200 -2.91 6.45 13.94
C ASP A 200 -2.56 7.87 13.44
N SER A 201 -1.29 8.24 13.34
CA SER A 201 -0.88 9.61 13.01
C SER A 201 -0.93 9.97 11.52
N ILE A 202 -1.38 11.19 11.23
CA ILE A 202 -1.28 11.82 9.91
C ILE A 202 -0.18 12.88 9.95
N LYS A 203 0.89 12.70 9.18
CA LYS A 203 1.99 13.68 9.16
C LYS A 203 1.67 14.86 8.25
N ASP A 204 1.39 14.64 6.96
CA ASP A 204 1.14 15.70 5.99
C ASP A 204 -0.09 15.35 5.13
N LEU A 205 -1.16 16.14 5.25
CA LEU A 205 -2.38 15.96 4.47
C LEU A 205 -2.71 17.24 3.68
N SER A 206 -2.65 17.12 2.35
CA SER A 206 -2.85 18.19 1.37
C SER A 206 -4.00 17.86 0.41
N SER A 207 -5.10 17.34 0.95
CA SER A 207 -6.24 16.89 0.14
C SER A 207 -7.59 17.33 0.67
N THR A 208 -8.65 17.27 -0.13
CA THR A 208 -9.97 17.83 0.25
C THR A 208 -11.02 16.73 0.48
N PRO A 209 -10.91 15.90 1.54
CA PRO A 209 -11.89 14.84 1.73
C PRO A 209 -13.22 15.40 2.22
N HIS A 210 -14.36 14.84 1.80
CA HIS A 210 -15.64 15.34 2.31
C HIS A 210 -15.76 15.14 3.84
N SER A 211 -15.27 14.01 4.36
CA SER A 211 -15.15 13.79 5.80
C SER A 211 -13.78 13.24 6.16
N LEU A 212 -13.14 13.86 7.16
CA LEU A 212 -11.95 13.38 7.84
C LEU A 212 -12.28 13.00 9.28
N LYS A 213 -11.85 11.81 9.69
CA LYS A 213 -11.91 11.36 11.08
C LYS A 213 -10.57 10.78 11.46
N ASP A 214 -9.87 11.44 12.37
CA ASP A 214 -8.65 10.94 12.96
C ASP A 214 -8.88 10.51 14.42
N LYS A 215 -8.00 9.64 14.92
CA LYS A 215 -8.01 9.18 16.30
C LYS A 215 -6.74 9.51 17.07
N ASP A 216 -5.64 9.75 16.39
CA ASP A 216 -4.36 10.12 16.97
C ASP A 216 -4.04 11.55 16.49
N SER A 217 -2.78 11.85 16.19
CA SER A 217 -2.27 13.18 15.94
C SER A 217 -2.19 13.52 14.45
N ILE A 218 -2.58 14.77 14.13
CA ILE A 218 -2.38 15.39 12.82
C ILE A 218 -1.28 16.44 12.93
N LYS A 219 -0.15 16.24 12.24
CA LYS A 219 0.95 17.21 12.29
C LYS A 219 0.69 18.41 11.40
N ASP A 220 0.48 18.21 10.10
CA ASP A 220 0.29 19.29 9.13
C ASP A 220 -0.94 19.03 8.26
N LEU A 221 -1.94 19.91 8.35
CA LEU A 221 -3.17 19.80 7.58
C LEU A 221 -3.45 21.05 6.75
N SER A 222 -3.32 20.90 5.43
CA SER A 222 -3.58 21.92 4.40
C SER A 222 -4.70 21.47 3.46
N SER A 223 -5.87 21.19 4.05
CA SER A 223 -7.03 20.58 3.39
C SER A 223 -8.29 21.45 3.48
N THR A 224 -9.37 21.11 2.76
CA THR A 224 -10.68 21.77 2.97
C THR A 224 -11.80 20.75 3.16
N PRO A 225 -11.79 19.96 4.26
CA PRO A 225 -12.78 18.93 4.44
C PRO A 225 -14.12 19.50 4.88
N GLN A 226 -15.24 18.97 4.40
CA GLN A 226 -16.55 19.46 4.87
C GLN A 226 -16.71 19.21 6.39
N SER A 227 -16.21 18.08 6.89
CA SER A 227 -16.16 17.79 8.32
C SER A 227 -14.81 17.21 8.72
N LEU A 228 -14.18 17.83 9.71
CA LEU A 228 -13.02 17.32 10.42
C LEU A 228 -13.41 16.92 11.85
N LYS A 229 -13.03 15.72 12.25
CA LYS A 229 -13.14 15.26 13.64
C LYS A 229 -11.81 14.66 14.05
N ASP A 230 -11.17 15.29 15.01
CA ASP A 230 -9.97 14.75 15.63
C ASP A 230 -10.24 14.36 17.09
N LYS A 231 -9.40 13.48 17.63
CA LYS A 231 -9.48 13.01 19.01
C LYS A 231 -8.26 13.30 19.85
N ASP A 232 -7.11 13.49 19.22
CA ASP A 232 -5.85 13.84 19.89
C ASP A 232 -5.47 15.24 19.41
N SER A 233 -4.22 15.46 19.05
CA SER A 233 -3.65 16.78 18.80
C SER A 233 -3.48 17.11 17.32
N ILE A 234 -3.81 18.37 16.99
CA ILE A 234 -3.51 18.98 15.70
C ILE A 234 -2.40 20.01 15.88
N LYS A 235 -1.24 19.80 15.27
CA LYS A 235 -0.12 20.74 15.40
C LYS A 235 -0.31 21.98 14.52
N ASP A 236 -0.50 21.81 13.22
CA ASP A 236 -0.61 22.92 12.27
C ASP A 236 -1.83 22.73 11.35
N LEU A 237 -2.80 23.63 11.46
CA LEU A 237 -4.05 23.57 10.70
C LEU A 237 -4.26 24.83 9.85
N SER A 238 -4.01 24.68 8.55
CA SER A 238 -4.17 25.71 7.51
C SER A 238 -5.27 25.31 6.51
N SER A 239 -6.44 24.96 7.05
CA SER A 239 -7.58 24.41 6.29
C SER A 239 -8.77 25.37 6.24
N THR A 240 -9.89 25.00 5.62
CA THR A 240 -11.18 25.72 5.80
C THR A 240 -12.34 24.75 5.94
N PRO A 241 -12.40 23.95 7.02
CA PRO A 241 -13.42 22.94 7.13
C PRO A 241 -14.76 23.57 7.48
N HIS A 242 -15.88 23.07 6.93
CA HIS A 242 -17.17 23.63 7.31
C HIS A 242 -17.45 23.38 8.80
N SER A 243 -17.12 22.19 9.31
CA SER A 243 -17.14 21.89 10.73
C SER A 243 -15.86 21.23 11.18
N LEU A 244 -15.26 21.77 12.24
CA LEU A 244 -14.15 21.17 12.95
C LEU A 244 -14.56 20.85 14.39
N LYS A 245 -14.25 19.63 14.80
CA LYS A 245 -14.40 19.21 16.19
C LYS A 245 -13.10 18.54 16.64
N ASP A 246 -12.47 19.13 17.63
CA ASP A 246 -11.30 18.56 18.28
C ASP A 246 -11.62 18.17 19.73
N LYS A 247 -10.81 17.28 20.30
CA LYS A 247 -10.97 16.81 21.68
C LYS A 247 -9.77 17.05 22.58
N ASP A 248 -8.58 17.21 22.03
CA ASP A 248 -7.37 17.51 22.77
C ASP A 248 -6.85 18.86 22.30
N SER A 249 -5.62 18.98 21.82
CA SER A 249 -5.00 20.30 21.62
C SER A 249 -4.80 20.68 20.15
N ILE A 250 -5.09 21.95 19.83
CA ILE A 250 -4.68 22.60 18.58
C ILE A 250 -3.55 23.58 18.87
N LYS A 251 -2.37 23.35 18.29
CA LYS A 251 -1.24 24.27 18.49
C LYS A 251 -1.42 25.54 17.64
N ASP A 252 -1.45 25.42 16.31
CA ASP A 252 -1.52 26.58 15.42
C ASP A 252 -2.73 26.46 14.46
N LEU A 253 -3.69 27.36 14.60
CA LEU A 253 -4.92 27.39 13.82
C LEU A 253 -4.99 28.65 12.94
N SER A 254 -4.78 28.47 11.64
CA SER A 254 -4.88 29.54 10.62
C SER A 254 -6.02 29.29 9.63
N SER A 255 -7.06 28.57 10.07
CA SER A 255 -8.19 28.09 9.25
C SER A 255 -9.49 28.82 9.54
N THR A 256 -10.35 29.11 8.56
CA THR A 256 -11.66 29.77 8.81
C THR A 256 -12.83 28.78 8.80
N PRO A 257 -13.02 27.92 9.82
CA PRO A 257 -14.13 26.99 9.82
C PRO A 257 -15.44 27.71 10.09
N HIS A 258 -16.55 27.20 9.55
CA HIS A 258 -17.85 27.76 9.89
C HIS A 258 -18.18 27.49 11.37
N SER A 259 -17.86 26.30 11.86
CA SER A 259 -17.98 25.96 13.28
C SER A 259 -16.71 25.28 13.79
N LEU A 260 -16.14 25.82 14.88
CA LEU A 260 -15.08 25.20 15.67
C LEU A 260 -15.65 24.77 17.03
N GLU A 261 -15.56 23.49 17.35
CA GLU A 261 -15.73 22.99 18.72
C GLU A 261 -14.42 22.37 19.21
N GLU A 262 -13.87 22.95 20.25
CA GLU A 262 -12.63 22.55 20.92
C GLU A 262 -12.99 22.12 22.36
N LYS A 263 -12.22 21.19 22.96
CA LYS A 263 -12.48 20.69 24.30
C LYS A 263 -11.40 20.92 25.35
N ASP A 264 -10.14 20.98 24.96
CA ASP A 264 -8.98 21.21 25.79
C ASP A 264 -8.36 22.56 25.40
N SER A 265 -7.40 22.64 24.49
CA SER A 265 -6.66 23.90 24.32
C SER A 265 -6.33 24.31 22.89
N ILE A 266 -6.36 25.63 22.65
CA ILE A 266 -5.80 26.28 21.46
C ILE A 266 -4.64 27.16 21.87
N LYS A 267 -3.45 26.92 21.33
CA LYS A 267 -2.30 27.79 21.61
C LYS A 267 -2.40 29.09 20.79
N ASP A 268 -2.40 29.00 19.46
CA ASP A 268 -2.41 30.18 18.59
C ASP A 268 -3.59 30.10 17.60
N LEU A 269 -4.59 30.98 17.78
CA LEU A 269 -5.74 31.12 16.89
C LEU A 269 -5.63 32.40 16.07
N SER A 270 -5.44 32.26 14.76
CA SER A 270 -5.30 33.36 13.80
C SER A 270 -6.40 33.44 12.77
N SER A 271 -7.56 32.87 13.09
CA SER A 271 -8.65 32.74 12.16
C SER A 271 -10.02 33.20 12.65
N THR A 272 -10.94 33.43 11.73
CA THR A 272 -12.27 33.98 12.02
C THR A 272 -13.35 32.92 11.84
N PRO A 273 -13.51 31.95 12.76
CA PRO A 273 -14.60 31.01 12.64
C PRO A 273 -15.94 31.72 12.87
N HIS A 274 -17.01 31.26 12.20
CA HIS A 274 -18.32 31.89 12.40
C HIS A 274 -18.84 31.64 13.82
N SER A 275 -18.68 30.40 14.30
CA SER A 275 -18.92 30.02 15.70
C SER A 275 -17.70 29.31 16.28
N LEU A 276 -17.23 29.82 17.42
CA LEU A 276 -16.19 29.21 18.24
C LEU A 276 -16.78 28.79 19.58
N LYS A 277 -16.62 27.51 19.91
CA LYS A 277 -16.95 26.98 21.22
C LYS A 277 -15.75 26.24 21.78
N ASP A 278 -15.16 26.86 22.77
CA ASP A 278 -14.02 26.36 23.52
C ASP A 278 -14.48 25.89 24.90
N LYS A 279 -13.69 25.02 25.54
CA LYS A 279 -14.04 24.49 26.86
C LYS A 279 -12.96 24.65 27.92
N ASP A 280 -11.72 25.00 27.56
CA ASP A 280 -10.65 25.23 28.52
C ASP A 280 -9.94 26.54 28.15
N SER A 281 -8.93 26.52 27.27
CA SER A 281 -8.06 27.69 27.11
C SER A 281 -7.66 28.01 25.69
N ILE A 282 -7.70 29.30 25.38
CA ILE A 282 -7.10 29.89 24.19
C ILE A 282 -5.96 30.81 24.64
N LYS A 283 -4.72 30.50 24.28
CA LYS A 283 -3.58 31.33 24.69
C LYS A 283 -3.54 32.64 23.88
N ASP A 284 -3.45 32.56 22.55
CA ASP A 284 -3.34 33.74 21.70
C ASP A 284 -4.49 33.77 20.66
N LEU A 285 -5.39 34.76 20.74
CA LEU A 285 -6.50 34.98 19.80
C LEU A 285 -6.30 36.29 19.00
N SER A 286 -5.81 36.14 17.77
CA SER A 286 -5.46 37.26 16.89
C SER A 286 -6.61 37.72 15.95
N SER A 287 -7.80 37.14 16.10
CA SER A 287 -8.93 37.31 15.18
C SER A 287 -10.29 37.20 15.88
N THR A 288 -11.32 37.81 15.30
CA THR A 288 -12.68 37.80 15.88
C THR A 288 -13.55 36.70 15.28
N PRO A 289 -13.97 35.68 16.05
CA PRO A 289 -15.10 34.87 15.67
C PRO A 289 -16.40 35.68 15.73
N HIS A 290 -17.43 35.27 14.97
CA HIS A 290 -18.73 35.96 15.02
C HIS A 290 -19.42 35.70 16.37
N SER A 291 -19.39 34.45 16.83
CA SER A 291 -19.84 34.04 18.14
C SER A 291 -18.73 33.28 18.86
N LEU A 292 -18.43 33.68 20.09
CA LEU A 292 -17.49 33.02 20.98
C LEU A 292 -18.20 32.56 22.24
N LYS A 293 -18.16 31.26 22.48
CA LYS A 293 -18.52 30.67 23.76
C LYS A 293 -17.30 29.97 24.33
N ASP A 294 -16.67 30.63 25.29
CA ASP A 294 -15.57 30.06 26.04
C ASP A 294 -16.05 29.69 27.44
N LYS A 295 -15.45 28.66 28.03
CA LYS A 295 -15.77 28.24 29.38
C LYS A 295 -14.75 28.68 30.40
N ASP A 296 -13.47 28.80 30.06
CA ASP A 296 -12.47 29.18 31.04
C ASP A 296 -11.69 30.41 30.59
N SER A 297 -10.55 30.33 29.89
CA SER A 297 -9.67 31.50 29.74
C SER A 297 -9.13 31.79 28.33
N ILE A 298 -9.15 33.08 27.97
CA ILE A 298 -8.41 33.65 26.84
C ILE A 298 -7.32 34.57 27.37
N LYS A 299 -6.04 34.24 27.12
CA LYS A 299 -4.93 35.01 27.68
C LYS A 299 -4.67 36.31 26.93
N ASP A 300 -4.49 36.22 25.61
CA ASP A 300 -4.18 37.37 24.74
C ASP A 300 -5.28 37.53 23.67
N LEU A 301 -6.12 38.56 23.81
CA LEU A 301 -7.20 38.86 22.86
C LEU A 301 -6.91 40.16 22.09
N SER A 302 -6.63 40.03 20.79
CA SER A 302 -6.37 41.18 19.91
C SER A 302 -7.63 42.00 19.57
N SER A 303 -8.81 41.36 19.60
CA SER A 303 -10.04 41.92 19.06
C SER A 303 -11.28 41.22 19.65
N LYS A 304 -12.37 41.95 19.87
CA LYS A 304 -13.55 41.44 20.59
C LYS A 304 -14.56 40.81 19.61
N PRO A 305 -15.07 39.59 19.87
CA PRO A 305 -16.08 38.97 19.00
C PRO A 305 -17.41 39.73 19.07
N HIS A 306 -18.26 39.55 18.04
CA HIS A 306 -19.59 40.17 17.99
C HIS A 306 -20.49 39.71 19.14
N SER A 307 -20.37 38.43 19.53
CA SER A 307 -21.03 37.88 20.71
C SER A 307 -20.00 37.10 21.53
N LEU A 308 -19.86 37.46 22.82
CA LEU A 308 -19.00 36.78 23.79
C LEU A 308 -19.88 36.21 24.90
N LYS A 309 -19.74 34.91 25.18
CA LYS A 309 -20.25 34.28 26.39
C LYS A 309 -19.12 33.50 27.04
N ASP A 310 -18.50 34.14 28.01
CA ASP A 310 -17.35 33.68 28.79
C ASP A 310 -17.79 33.56 30.27
N LYS A 311 -17.33 32.52 30.99
CA LYS A 311 -17.66 32.35 32.42
C LYS A 311 -16.85 33.29 33.32
N ASP A 312 -15.69 33.75 32.88
CA ASP A 312 -14.81 34.62 33.68
C ASP A 312 -15.04 36.11 33.40
N SER A 313 -15.90 36.43 32.41
CA SER A 313 -16.43 37.78 32.19
C SER A 313 -17.61 38.08 33.13
N ILE A 314 -17.33 38.34 34.41
CA ILE A 314 -18.14 39.17 35.33
C ILE A 314 -17.47 40.53 35.48
#